data_AF-A0A2N0BFW8-F1
#
_entry.id   AF-A0A2N0BFW8-F1
#
_cell.length_a   1.000
_cell.length_b   1.000
_cell.length_c   1.000
_cell.angle_alpha   90.00
_cell.angle_beta   90.00
_cell.angle_gamma   90.00
#
_symmetry.space_group_name_H-M   'P 1'
#
loop_
_entity.id
_entity.type
_entity.pdbx_description
1 polymer ?
#
loop_
_entity_poly.entity_id
_entity_poly.type
_entity_poly.pdbx_seq_one_letter_code
_entity_poly.pdbx_strand_id
1 'polypeptide(L)'
;MAGTQKKIRKSSLFEPSGHGDLYALDNLYLSPLRENEVWNFSKVAEFSPLNLGFLYMRSILALETSPEPIVAGGFTPSFIKGLSKVGKMELWDRLKIEGFIPRVLGSEFPLQLDLGIHPILESVLASYERELFEEWNPPAVTIQGIWDKKSLLIAGVALPENEKNTPTLLKELIGNLSGISGKFYLRTEKHSYLCLKKEPDMIGPVFFQEKEPIWNSFVFLILEKESSQT
;
A
#
# COMPACT_ATOMS: atom_id res chain seq x y z
N MET A 1 -9.20 -49.29 -3.52
CA MET A 1 -9.28 -47.90 -4.03
C MET A 1 -9.33 -46.96 -2.83
N ALA A 2 -8.19 -46.37 -2.46
CA ALA A 2 -8.12 -45.43 -1.34
C ALA A 2 -8.54 -44.05 -1.85
N GLY A 3 -9.68 -43.55 -1.38
CA GLY A 3 -10.15 -42.21 -1.69
C GLY A 3 -9.18 -41.17 -1.13
N THR A 4 -8.59 -40.37 -2.01
CA THR A 4 -7.75 -39.23 -1.65
C THR A 4 -8.65 -38.20 -0.96
N GLN A 5 -8.64 -38.17 0.37
CA GLN A 5 -9.25 -37.06 1.12
C GLN A 5 -8.53 -35.78 0.70
N LYS A 6 -9.22 -34.91 -0.05
CA LYS A 6 -8.80 -33.51 -0.22
C LYS A 6 -8.72 -32.91 1.19
N LYS A 7 -7.50 -32.74 1.72
CA LYS A 7 -7.26 -31.89 2.89
C LYS A 7 -7.83 -30.51 2.55
N ILE A 8 -8.93 -30.14 3.20
CA ILE A 8 -9.47 -28.79 3.13
C ILE A 8 -8.42 -27.90 3.77
N ARG A 9 -7.65 -27.16 2.95
CA ARG A 9 -6.74 -26.13 3.47
C ARG A 9 -7.59 -25.09 4.19
N LYS A 10 -7.33 -24.86 5.47
CA LYS A 10 -8.00 -23.79 6.23
C LYS A 10 -7.50 -22.45 5.70
N SER A 11 -8.43 -21.60 5.26
CA SER A 11 -8.17 -20.22 4.87
C SER A 11 -8.32 -19.28 6.05
N SER A 12 -7.50 -18.24 6.09
CA SER A 12 -7.62 -17.16 7.09
C SER A 12 -8.44 -16.02 6.49
N LEU A 13 -9.64 -15.79 7.03
CA LEU A 13 -10.58 -14.79 6.51
C LEU A 13 -10.38 -13.43 7.20
N PHE A 14 -10.18 -12.38 6.40
CA PHE A 14 -10.11 -10.99 6.83
C PHE A 14 -11.30 -10.21 6.25
N GLU A 15 -12.03 -9.49 7.11
CA GLU A 15 -13.22 -8.74 6.70
C GLU A 15 -13.09 -7.26 7.10
N PRO A 16 -12.45 -6.42 6.28
CA PRO A 16 -12.45 -4.98 6.52
C PRO A 16 -13.90 -4.47 6.60
N SER A 17 -14.17 -3.61 7.59
CA SER A 17 -15.50 -3.01 7.79
C SER A 17 -15.39 -1.52 8.05
N GLY A 18 -16.33 -0.75 7.49
CA GLY A 18 -16.45 0.70 7.73
C GLY A 18 -15.42 1.59 7.01
N HIS A 19 -15.45 2.88 7.37
CA HIS A 19 -14.43 3.88 7.02
C HIS A 19 -13.40 3.92 8.16
N GLY A 20 -12.41 3.04 8.13
CA GLY A 20 -11.31 3.07 9.10
C GLY A 20 -10.43 4.29 8.88
N ASP A 21 -9.96 4.92 9.97
CA ASP A 21 -8.83 5.84 9.86
C ASP A 21 -7.57 5.10 9.42
N LEU A 22 -6.51 5.84 9.05
CA LEU A 22 -5.28 5.23 8.53
C LEU A 22 -4.61 4.29 9.52
N TYR A 23 -4.75 4.49 10.83
CA TYR A 23 -4.17 3.60 11.84
C TYR A 23 -4.97 2.31 11.98
N ALA A 24 -6.29 2.36 11.86
CA ALA A 24 -7.13 1.17 11.79
C ALA A 24 -6.81 0.33 10.54
N LEU A 25 -6.61 0.98 9.39
CA LEU A 25 -6.16 0.30 8.17
C LEU A 25 -4.77 -0.32 8.35
N ASP A 26 -3.79 0.44 8.83
CA ASP A 26 -2.44 -0.04 9.16
C ASP A 26 -2.47 -1.27 10.06
N ASN A 27 -3.18 -1.21 11.19
CA ASN A 27 -3.28 -2.32 12.14
C ASN A 27 -3.91 -3.58 11.53
N LEU A 28 -4.86 -3.43 10.61
CA LEU A 28 -5.51 -4.54 9.95
C LEU A 28 -4.64 -5.13 8.84
N TYR A 29 -4.21 -4.30 7.89
CA TYR A 29 -3.52 -4.74 6.68
C TYR A 29 -2.05 -5.07 6.89
N LEU A 30 -1.43 -4.53 7.93
CA LEU A 30 -0.06 -4.85 8.29
C LEU A 30 -0.01 -5.70 9.57
N SER A 31 -1.10 -6.36 9.96
CA SER A 31 -1.09 -7.39 11.01
C SER A 31 -0.22 -8.58 10.62
N PRO A 32 0.17 -9.46 11.58
CA PRO A 32 0.96 -10.65 11.27
C PRO A 32 0.36 -11.47 10.12
N LEU A 33 1.23 -12.00 9.25
CA LEU A 33 0.83 -12.83 8.11
C LEU A 33 0.19 -14.14 8.60
N ARG A 34 -0.86 -14.57 7.90
CA ARG A 34 -1.54 -15.84 8.13
C ARG A 34 -1.44 -16.71 6.87
N GLU A 35 -1.56 -18.02 7.06
CA GLU A 35 -1.58 -18.94 5.93
C GLU A 35 -2.91 -18.82 5.15
N ASN A 36 -2.82 -18.89 3.82
CA ASN A 36 -3.96 -18.91 2.89
C ASN A 36 -4.94 -17.74 3.14
N GLU A 37 -4.45 -16.50 3.08
CA GLU A 37 -5.27 -15.33 3.36
C GLU A 37 -6.31 -15.05 2.29
N VAL A 38 -7.54 -14.83 2.76
CA VAL A 38 -8.67 -14.39 1.94
C VAL A 38 -9.24 -13.12 2.54
N TRP A 39 -9.28 -12.06 1.74
CA TRP A 39 -9.77 -10.74 2.09
C TRP A 39 -11.16 -10.53 1.49
N ASN A 40 -12.18 -10.46 2.34
CA ASN A 40 -13.58 -10.31 1.94
C ASN A 40 -14.06 -8.87 2.16
N PHE A 41 -14.33 -8.17 1.05
CA PHE A 41 -14.75 -6.78 1.00
C PHE A 41 -16.27 -6.58 1.02
N SER A 42 -17.05 -7.62 1.32
CA SER A 42 -18.53 -7.53 1.31
C SER A 42 -19.11 -6.52 2.29
N LYS A 43 -18.36 -6.15 3.34
CA LYS A 43 -18.73 -5.14 4.34
C LYS A 43 -18.16 -3.74 4.03
N VAL A 44 -17.44 -3.58 2.93
CA VAL A 44 -16.86 -2.30 2.50
C VAL A 44 -17.80 -1.63 1.49
N ALA A 45 -18.48 -0.58 1.95
CA ALA A 45 -19.52 0.08 1.16
C ALA A 45 -18.98 0.83 -0.06
N GLU A 46 -17.80 1.45 0.06
CA GLU A 46 -17.22 2.30 -0.99
C GLU A 46 -15.77 1.95 -1.27
N PHE A 47 -15.33 2.21 -2.51
CA PHE A 47 -13.93 2.06 -2.87
C PHE A 47 -13.06 3.10 -2.16
N SER A 48 -11.96 2.62 -1.57
CA SER A 48 -10.91 3.49 -1.05
C SER A 48 -9.58 3.09 -1.68
N PRO A 49 -8.86 4.02 -2.34
CA PRO A 49 -7.50 3.78 -2.81
C PRO A 49 -6.56 3.31 -1.70
N LEU A 50 -6.81 3.71 -0.45
CA LEU A 50 -6.00 3.33 0.71
C LEU A 50 -6.08 1.83 0.97
N ASN A 51 -7.28 1.24 0.91
CA ASN A 51 -7.46 -0.21 1.02
C ASN A 51 -6.65 -0.95 -0.05
N LEU A 52 -6.68 -0.44 -1.29
CA LEU A 52 -5.92 -1.03 -2.39
C LEU A 52 -4.42 -0.91 -2.15
N GLY A 53 -3.92 0.27 -1.78
CA GLY A 53 -2.52 0.50 -1.47
C GLY A 53 -1.97 -0.40 -0.36
N PHE A 54 -2.73 -0.55 0.73
CA PHE A 54 -2.39 -1.45 1.82
C PHE A 54 -2.40 -2.92 1.40
N LEU A 55 -3.37 -3.37 0.58
CA LEU A 55 -3.38 -4.73 0.03
C LEU A 55 -2.15 -5.01 -0.82
N TYR A 56 -1.76 -4.08 -1.69
CA TYR A 56 -0.55 -4.25 -2.51
C TYR A 56 0.71 -4.27 -1.65
N MET A 57 0.85 -3.34 -0.71
CA MET A 57 1.99 -3.35 0.22
C MET A 57 2.06 -4.67 0.99
N ARG A 58 0.93 -5.17 1.50
CA ARG A 58 0.87 -6.48 2.17
C ARG A 58 1.32 -7.61 1.26
N SER A 59 0.87 -7.63 0.00
CA SER A 59 1.25 -8.67 -0.95
C SER A 59 2.74 -8.65 -1.33
N ILE A 60 3.36 -7.46 -1.29
CA ILE A 60 4.82 -7.28 -1.43
C ILE A 60 5.55 -7.85 -0.21
N LEU A 61 5.13 -7.48 1.00
CA LEU A 61 5.74 -7.96 2.23
C LEU A 61 5.59 -9.47 2.42
N ALA A 62 4.50 -10.05 1.90
CA ALA A 62 4.24 -11.48 1.94
C ALA A 62 5.03 -12.29 0.88
N LEU A 63 5.81 -11.64 0.00
CA LEU A 63 6.48 -12.29 -1.13
C LEU A 63 7.41 -13.43 -0.68
N GLU A 64 8.23 -13.18 0.34
CA GLU A 64 9.25 -14.13 0.80
C GLU A 64 8.68 -15.17 1.77
N THR A 65 7.56 -14.88 2.42
CA THR A 65 7.04 -15.63 3.57
C THR A 65 5.81 -16.48 3.26
N SER A 66 5.06 -16.15 2.21
CA SER A 66 3.94 -16.97 1.72
C SER A 66 4.22 -17.44 0.30
N PRO A 67 4.13 -18.73 -0.04
CA PRO A 67 4.21 -19.17 -1.43
C PRO A 67 2.95 -18.79 -2.24
N GLU A 68 1.80 -18.69 -1.58
CA GLU A 68 0.50 -18.44 -2.21
C GLU A 68 0.22 -16.93 -2.33
N PRO A 69 -0.46 -16.48 -3.39
CA PRO A 69 -0.91 -15.09 -3.52
C PRO A 69 -1.98 -14.75 -2.51
N ILE A 70 -2.05 -13.47 -2.11
CA ILE A 70 -3.16 -12.95 -1.32
C ILE A 70 -4.40 -12.91 -2.19
N VAL A 71 -5.53 -13.44 -1.71
CA VAL A 71 -6.80 -13.42 -2.45
C VAL A 71 -7.69 -12.34 -1.86
N ALA A 72 -8.25 -11.47 -2.71
CA ALA A 72 -9.22 -10.45 -2.29
C ALA A 72 -10.48 -10.54 -3.16
N GLY A 73 -11.66 -10.55 -2.54
CA GLY A 73 -12.93 -10.78 -3.20
C GLY A 73 -14.12 -10.22 -2.40
N GLY A 74 -15.34 -10.60 -2.80
CA GLY A 74 -16.56 -10.14 -2.15
C GLY A 74 -16.84 -8.64 -2.34
N PHE A 75 -16.28 -8.01 -3.37
CA PHE A 75 -16.41 -6.58 -3.61
C PHE A 75 -17.87 -6.15 -3.85
N THR A 76 -18.28 -5.06 -3.21
CA THR A 76 -19.56 -4.41 -3.50
C THR A 76 -19.53 -3.76 -4.89
N PRO A 77 -20.69 -3.50 -5.53
CA PRO A 77 -20.73 -2.85 -6.85
C PRO A 77 -20.00 -1.49 -6.88
N SER A 78 -20.10 -0.70 -5.80
CA SER A 78 -19.37 0.55 -5.64
C SER A 78 -17.85 0.35 -5.58
N PHE A 79 -17.41 -0.71 -4.91
CA PHE A 79 -15.99 -1.06 -4.85
C PHE A 79 -15.47 -1.51 -6.24
N ILE A 80 -16.22 -2.35 -6.95
CA ILE A 80 -15.91 -2.78 -8.33
C ILE A 80 -15.83 -1.57 -9.27
N LYS A 81 -16.77 -0.62 -9.16
CA LYS A 81 -16.73 0.64 -9.90
C LYS A 81 -15.47 1.44 -9.61
N GLY A 82 -14.98 1.44 -8.37
CA GLY A 82 -13.72 2.08 -8.04
C GLY A 82 -12.50 1.35 -8.62
N LEU A 83 -12.44 0.03 -8.47
CA LEU A 83 -11.39 -0.81 -9.09
C LEU A 83 -11.30 -0.61 -10.60
N SER A 84 -12.45 -0.46 -11.29
CA SER A 84 -12.49 -0.21 -12.74
C SER A 84 -11.71 1.04 -13.16
N LYS A 85 -11.50 2.00 -12.25
CA LYS A 85 -10.79 3.27 -12.46
C LYS A 85 -9.29 3.22 -12.14
N VAL A 86 -8.75 2.05 -11.79
CA VAL A 86 -7.32 1.85 -11.52
C VAL A 86 -6.68 1.07 -12.65
N GLY A 87 -5.80 1.70 -13.42
CA GLY A 87 -5.07 1.06 -14.52
C GLY A 87 -4.00 0.08 -14.01
N LYS A 88 -3.62 -0.88 -14.87
CA LYS A 88 -2.46 -1.77 -14.68
C LYS A 88 -2.48 -2.68 -13.43
N MET A 89 -3.66 -2.97 -12.87
CA MET A 89 -3.76 -3.85 -11.69
C MET A 89 -3.27 -5.28 -11.95
N GLU A 90 -3.30 -5.71 -13.21
CA GLU A 90 -2.86 -7.02 -13.70
C GLU A 90 -1.35 -7.23 -13.68
N LEU A 91 -0.54 -6.20 -13.40
CA LEU A 91 0.92 -6.30 -13.39
C LEU A 91 1.48 -7.17 -12.26
N TRP A 92 0.69 -7.43 -11.20
CA TRP A 92 1.15 -8.12 -10.00
C TRP A 92 0.32 -9.38 -9.75
N ASP A 93 0.96 -10.54 -9.80
CA ASP A 93 0.30 -11.85 -9.66
C ASP A 93 0.16 -12.31 -8.20
N ARG A 94 0.83 -11.63 -7.25
CA ARG A 94 0.79 -11.94 -5.81
C ARG A 94 -0.44 -11.39 -5.10
N LEU A 95 -1.26 -10.58 -5.78
CA LEU A 95 -2.57 -10.14 -5.32
C LEU A 95 -3.64 -10.57 -6.32
N LYS A 96 -4.37 -11.63 -5.98
CA LYS A 96 -5.46 -12.15 -6.81
C LYS A 96 -6.78 -11.47 -6.44
N ILE A 97 -7.29 -10.65 -7.37
CA ILE A 97 -8.62 -10.05 -7.28
C ILE A 97 -9.65 -11.05 -7.83
N GLU A 98 -10.60 -11.48 -7.00
CA GLU A 98 -11.71 -12.34 -7.39
C GLU A 98 -12.92 -11.55 -7.87
N GLY A 99 -13.55 -12.07 -8.91
CA GLY A 99 -14.70 -11.45 -9.57
C GLY A 99 -14.30 -10.66 -10.82
N PHE A 100 -15.32 -10.27 -11.57
CA PHE A 100 -15.13 -9.51 -12.81
C PHE A 100 -15.00 -8.02 -12.51
N ILE A 101 -13.90 -7.40 -12.93
CA ILE A 101 -13.70 -5.95 -12.88
C ILE A 101 -13.88 -5.40 -14.31
N PRO A 102 -14.97 -4.67 -14.60
CA PRO A 102 -15.20 -4.12 -15.93
C PRO A 102 -14.11 -3.11 -16.27
N ARG A 103 -13.60 -3.17 -17.51
CA ARG A 103 -12.62 -2.22 -18.05
C ARG A 103 -13.19 -1.56 -19.29
N VAL A 104 -13.05 -0.24 -19.38
CA VAL A 104 -13.33 0.49 -20.62
C VAL A 104 -12.01 0.65 -21.36
N LEU A 105 -11.91 0.06 -22.55
CA LEU A 105 -10.73 0.19 -23.39
C LEU A 105 -10.66 1.61 -23.96
N GLY A 106 -9.47 2.20 -23.97
CA GLY A 106 -9.23 3.55 -24.50
C GLY A 106 -9.57 4.71 -23.56
N SER A 107 -10.00 4.45 -22.32
CA SER A 107 -10.15 5.50 -21.31
C SER A 107 -8.88 5.69 -20.50
N GLU A 108 -8.53 6.94 -20.19
CA GLU A 108 -7.53 7.23 -19.16
C GLU A 108 -8.07 6.82 -17.79
N PHE A 109 -7.26 6.07 -17.02
CA PHE A 109 -7.61 5.69 -15.66
C PHE A 109 -7.19 6.80 -14.69
N PRO A 110 -8.12 7.27 -13.82
CA PRO A 110 -7.81 8.29 -12.81
C PRO A 110 -6.65 7.91 -11.88
N LEU A 111 -6.46 6.61 -11.63
CA LEU A 111 -5.33 6.08 -10.89
C LEU A 111 -4.56 5.09 -11.76
N GLN A 112 -3.24 5.10 -11.65
CA GLN A 112 -2.33 4.19 -12.33
C GLN A 112 -1.54 3.41 -11.29
N LEU A 113 -1.47 2.10 -11.47
CA LEU A 113 -0.58 1.22 -10.71
C LEU A 113 0.72 1.00 -11.48
N ASP A 114 1.82 0.98 -10.74
CA ASP A 114 3.14 0.60 -11.22
C ASP A 114 3.85 -0.22 -10.13
N LEU A 115 4.82 -1.05 -10.53
CA LEU A 115 5.60 -1.89 -9.61
C LEU A 115 7.04 -1.38 -9.42
N GLY A 116 7.38 -0.28 -10.07
CA GLY A 116 8.62 0.44 -9.84
C GLY A 116 8.59 1.28 -8.56
N ILE A 117 9.78 1.55 -8.06
CA ILE A 117 10.00 2.48 -6.94
C ILE A 117 9.68 3.89 -7.43
N HIS A 118 8.75 4.57 -6.76
CA HIS A 118 8.45 5.97 -7.11
C HIS A 118 9.69 6.86 -6.85
N PRO A 119 9.98 7.86 -7.71
CA PRO A 119 11.16 8.72 -7.56
C PRO A 119 11.31 9.39 -6.18
N ILE A 120 10.18 9.65 -5.50
CA ILE A 120 10.20 10.21 -4.13
C ILE A 120 10.88 9.29 -3.12
N LEU A 121 10.69 7.97 -3.26
CA LEU A 121 11.34 6.98 -2.42
C LEU A 121 12.75 6.72 -2.95
N GLU A 122 12.91 6.59 -4.27
CA GLU A 122 14.21 6.36 -4.91
C GLU A 122 15.26 7.39 -4.47
N SER A 123 14.90 8.67 -4.41
CA SER A 123 15.81 9.75 -3.98
C SER A 123 16.35 9.57 -2.56
N VAL A 124 15.55 8.99 -1.65
CA VAL A 124 15.94 8.75 -0.25
C VAL A 124 16.60 7.37 -0.06
N LEU A 125 16.28 6.42 -0.92
CA LEU A 125 16.96 5.12 -0.93
C LEU A 125 18.36 5.24 -1.56
N ALA A 126 18.53 6.12 -2.55
CA ALA A 126 19.81 6.38 -3.19
C ALA A 126 20.82 7.09 -2.29
N SER A 127 20.37 7.95 -1.38
CA SER A 127 21.24 8.53 -0.33
C SER A 127 21.67 7.50 0.70
N TYR A 128 20.97 6.37 0.77
CA TYR A 128 21.23 5.30 1.71
C TYR A 128 22.31 4.34 1.20
N GLU A 129 22.07 3.63 0.10
CA GLU A 129 23.02 2.65 -0.48
C GLU A 129 22.79 2.42 -1.99
N ARG A 130 23.06 3.44 -2.83
CA ARG A 130 22.78 3.42 -4.28
C ARG A 130 23.33 2.18 -5.03
N GLU A 131 24.51 1.70 -4.64
CA GLU A 131 25.17 0.55 -5.28
C GLU A 131 24.52 -0.79 -4.95
N LEU A 132 23.85 -0.91 -3.79
CA LEU A 132 23.14 -2.13 -3.38
C LEU A 132 21.71 -2.21 -3.93
N PHE A 133 21.07 -1.05 -4.19
CA PHE A 133 19.70 -1.01 -4.70
C PHE A 133 19.57 -1.46 -6.16
N GLU A 134 20.53 -1.10 -7.03
CA GLU A 134 20.52 -1.54 -8.42
C GLU A 134 20.67 -3.06 -8.56
N GLU A 135 21.44 -3.69 -7.66
CA GLU A 135 21.61 -5.14 -7.61
C GLU A 135 20.40 -5.84 -6.97
N TRP A 136 19.77 -5.21 -5.98
CA TRP A 136 18.71 -5.81 -5.20
C TRP A 136 17.33 -5.78 -5.89
N ASN A 137 17.04 -4.72 -6.66
CA ASN A 137 15.77 -4.51 -7.36
C ASN A 137 14.53 -4.88 -6.51
N PRO A 138 14.28 -4.17 -5.39
CA PRO A 138 13.27 -4.59 -4.45
C PRO A 138 11.85 -4.50 -4.97
N PRO A 139 10.96 -5.38 -4.50
CA PRO A 139 9.56 -5.30 -4.84
C PRO A 139 8.96 -4.01 -4.28
N ALA A 140 8.32 -3.26 -5.17
CA ALA A 140 7.70 -1.99 -4.86
C ALA A 140 6.30 -1.90 -5.48
N VAL A 141 5.51 -0.97 -4.97
CA VAL A 141 4.23 -0.59 -5.56
C VAL A 141 4.10 0.92 -5.54
N THR A 142 3.59 1.45 -6.64
CA THR A 142 3.17 2.83 -6.76
C THR A 142 1.74 2.87 -7.27
N ILE A 143 0.85 3.59 -6.58
CA ILE A 143 -0.48 3.94 -7.06
C ILE A 143 -0.56 5.46 -7.05
N GLN A 144 -0.74 6.07 -8.21
CA GLN A 144 -0.77 7.52 -8.32
C GLN A 144 -1.82 8.03 -9.30
N GLY A 145 -2.28 9.26 -9.07
CA GLY A 145 -3.19 9.95 -9.98
C GLY A 145 -4.15 10.87 -9.22
N ILE A 146 -5.36 11.05 -9.76
CA ILE A 146 -6.39 11.90 -9.18
C ILE A 146 -7.55 11.03 -8.69
N TRP A 147 -7.87 11.13 -7.40
CA TRP A 147 -9.02 10.49 -6.79
C TRP A 147 -9.83 11.50 -5.99
N ASP A 148 -11.13 11.61 -6.26
CA ASP A 148 -12.03 12.53 -5.56
C ASP A 148 -11.50 13.98 -5.47
N LYS A 149 -11.03 14.52 -6.61
CA LYS A 149 -10.42 15.86 -6.74
C LYS A 149 -9.16 16.09 -5.90
N LYS A 150 -8.50 15.02 -5.45
CA LYS A 150 -7.21 15.07 -4.77
C LYS A 150 -6.16 14.35 -5.60
N SER A 151 -4.97 14.93 -5.67
CA SER A 151 -3.80 14.20 -6.16
C SER A 151 -3.39 13.21 -5.08
N LEU A 152 -3.35 11.94 -5.43
CA LEU A 152 -2.99 10.85 -4.55
C LEU A 152 -1.69 10.20 -5.04
N LEU A 153 -0.79 9.90 -4.12
CA LEU A 153 0.36 9.04 -4.30
C LEU A 153 0.39 8.04 -3.14
N ILE A 154 0.40 6.75 -3.47
CA ILE A 154 0.68 5.67 -2.52
C ILE A 154 1.93 4.97 -3.07
N ALA A 155 3.01 4.95 -2.31
CA ALA A 155 4.27 4.35 -2.71
C ALA A 155 4.78 3.45 -1.58
N GLY A 156 5.14 2.22 -1.90
CA GLY A 156 5.63 1.23 -0.95
C GLY A 156 6.81 0.46 -1.52
N VAL A 157 7.77 0.12 -0.66
CA VAL A 157 8.95 -0.64 -1.01
C VAL A 157 9.33 -1.54 0.17
N ALA A 158 9.53 -2.83 -0.07
CA ALA A 158 10.19 -3.68 0.91
C ALA A 158 11.66 -3.25 1.03
N LEU A 159 12.27 -3.41 2.20
CA LEU A 159 13.70 -3.20 2.48
C LEU A 159 14.35 -4.52 2.96
N PRO A 160 15.69 -4.69 2.88
CA PRO A 160 16.34 -5.91 3.33
C PRO A 160 16.25 -6.04 4.86
N GLU A 161 16.23 -7.26 5.39
CA GLU A 161 16.07 -7.56 6.83
C GLU A 161 17.09 -6.86 7.75
N ASN A 162 18.27 -6.49 7.22
CA ASN A 162 19.36 -5.92 7.99
C ASN A 162 19.35 -4.38 8.07
N GLU A 163 18.27 -3.74 7.61
CA GLU A 163 18.23 -2.29 7.48
C GLU A 163 18.07 -1.59 8.84
N LYS A 164 19.15 -0.95 9.34
CA LYS A 164 19.21 -0.39 10.70
C LYS A 164 18.94 1.11 10.79
N ASN A 165 18.86 1.82 9.66
CA ASN A 165 18.82 3.29 9.63
C ASN A 165 17.50 3.87 9.12
N THR A 166 16.41 3.14 9.29
CA THR A 166 15.05 3.62 9.06
C THR A 166 14.78 5.05 9.60
N PRO A 167 15.31 5.48 10.78
CA PRO A 167 15.18 6.86 11.24
C PRO A 167 15.80 7.94 10.33
N THR A 168 16.93 7.66 9.68
CA THR A 168 17.59 8.59 8.74
C THR A 168 16.73 8.75 7.49
N LEU A 169 16.24 7.64 6.95
CA LEU A 169 15.33 7.62 5.81
C LEU A 169 14.05 8.42 6.10
N LEU A 170 13.49 8.28 7.31
CA LEU A 170 12.32 9.05 7.74
C LEU A 170 12.62 10.56 7.73
N LYS A 171 13.78 10.97 8.27
CA LYS A 171 14.19 12.38 8.31
C LYS A 171 14.32 12.97 6.90
N GLU A 172 14.95 12.25 5.99
CA GLU A 172 15.14 12.68 4.61
C GLU A 172 13.83 12.72 3.83
N LEU A 173 12.96 11.72 3.97
CA LEU A 173 11.61 11.75 3.37
C LEU A 173 10.80 12.94 3.87
N ILE A 174 10.79 13.20 5.19
CA ILE A 174 10.08 14.36 5.74
C ILE A 174 10.65 15.67 5.18
N GLY A 175 11.97 15.73 4.98
CA GLY A 175 12.66 16.82 4.29
C GLY A 175 12.21 17.00 2.84
N ASN A 176 12.15 15.91 2.05
CA ASN A 176 11.68 15.93 0.66
C ASN A 176 10.19 16.28 0.53
N LEU A 177 9.42 16.06 1.61
CA LEU A 177 8.02 16.45 1.70
C LEU A 177 7.84 17.91 2.18
N SER A 178 8.91 18.65 2.51
CA SER A 178 8.83 20.08 2.82
C SER A 178 8.31 20.87 1.60
N GLY A 179 7.43 21.85 1.82
CA GLY A 179 6.78 22.60 0.73
C GLY A 179 5.59 21.90 0.07
N ILE A 180 5.26 20.65 0.43
CA ILE A 180 4.05 19.97 -0.06
C ILE A 180 2.91 20.18 0.94
N SER A 181 1.88 20.93 0.53
CA SER A 181 0.60 21.01 1.25
C SER A 181 -0.22 19.73 1.06
N GLY A 182 -0.82 19.23 2.14
CA GLY A 182 -1.63 18.03 2.10
C GLY A 182 -1.48 17.16 3.35
N LYS A 183 -1.86 15.90 3.24
CA LYS A 183 -1.73 14.89 4.28
C LYS A 183 -0.76 13.83 3.83
N PHE A 184 0.18 13.45 4.69
CA PHE A 184 0.99 12.28 4.44
C PHE A 184 0.97 11.31 5.61
N TYR A 185 1.02 10.04 5.29
CA TYR A 185 1.20 8.95 6.22
C TYR A 185 2.43 8.15 5.81
N LEU A 186 3.30 7.88 6.77
CA LEU A 186 4.57 7.21 6.55
C LEU A 186 4.71 6.08 7.56
N ARG A 187 4.90 4.86 7.07
CA ARG A 187 5.00 3.65 7.85
C ARG A 187 6.31 2.93 7.53
N THR A 188 6.97 2.46 8.57
CA THR A 188 8.14 1.58 8.47
C THR A 188 7.86 0.26 9.16
N GLU A 189 8.84 -0.54 9.55
CA GLU A 189 8.63 -1.72 10.39
C GLU A 189 8.24 -1.37 11.84
N LYS A 190 8.82 -0.31 12.41
CA LYS A 190 8.63 0.09 13.82
C LYS A 190 7.73 1.29 14.05
N HIS A 191 7.57 2.16 13.05
CA HIS A 191 6.93 3.45 13.28
C HIS A 191 5.84 3.75 12.26
N SER A 192 4.81 4.47 12.69
CA SER A 192 3.76 5.04 11.85
C SER A 192 3.62 6.52 12.17
N TYR A 193 3.79 7.39 11.17
CA TYR A 193 3.65 8.83 11.28
C TYR A 193 2.50 9.30 10.40
N LEU A 194 1.61 10.11 10.96
CA LEU A 194 0.59 10.82 10.19
C LEU A 194 0.81 12.32 10.40
N CYS A 195 1.08 13.04 9.33
CA CYS A 195 1.24 14.49 9.37
C CYS A 195 0.16 15.16 8.51
N LEU A 196 -0.45 16.19 9.09
CA LEU A 196 -1.43 17.04 8.42
C LEU A 196 -0.78 18.39 8.11
N LYS A 197 -0.33 18.61 6.88
CA LYS A 197 0.23 19.89 6.43
C LYS A 197 -0.87 20.75 5.80
N LYS A 198 -1.36 21.74 6.54
CA LYS A 198 -2.34 22.70 6.00
C LYS A 198 -1.71 23.67 5.00
N GLU A 199 -0.45 24.04 5.21
CA GLU A 199 0.26 25.01 4.37
C GLU A 199 1.69 24.50 4.06
N PRO A 200 2.28 24.88 2.90
CA PRO A 200 3.61 24.41 2.47
C PRO A 200 4.73 24.60 3.51
N ASP A 201 4.66 25.71 4.25
CA ASP A 201 5.71 26.16 5.18
C ASP A 201 5.41 25.85 6.65
N MET A 202 4.22 25.29 6.95
CA MET A 202 3.85 24.90 8.31
C MET A 202 3.77 23.38 8.46
N ILE A 203 4.60 22.83 9.34
CA ILE A 203 4.42 21.47 9.85
C ILE A 203 3.20 21.50 10.78
N GLY A 204 2.08 20.95 10.34
CA GLY A 204 0.92 20.75 11.22
C GLY A 204 1.11 19.55 12.16
N PRO A 205 0.07 19.12 12.88
CA PRO A 205 0.19 18.08 13.89
C PRO A 205 0.74 16.78 13.30
N VAL A 206 1.70 16.19 14.01
CA VAL A 206 2.27 14.88 13.72
C VAL A 206 1.75 13.91 14.77
N PHE A 207 1.05 12.88 14.32
CA PHE A 207 0.63 11.76 15.13
C PHE A 207 1.63 10.62 14.94
N PHE A 208 2.03 9.98 16.03
CA PHE A 208 3.04 8.95 16.06
C PHE A 208 2.51 7.71 16.76
N GLN A 209 2.81 6.54 16.19
CA GLN A 209 2.56 5.25 16.81
C GLN A 209 3.78 4.35 16.61
N GLU A 210 4.26 3.77 17.72
CA GLU A 210 5.24 2.69 17.71
C GLU A 210 4.56 1.33 17.52
N LYS A 211 5.25 0.41 16.86
CA LYS A 211 4.73 -0.90 16.44
C LYS A 211 5.75 -1.99 16.73
N GLU A 212 5.23 -3.18 17.04
CA GLU A 212 6.07 -4.37 17.08
C GLU A 212 6.57 -4.72 15.67
N PRO A 213 7.88 -5.00 15.49
CA PRO A 213 8.43 -5.37 14.20
C PRO A 213 8.04 -6.81 13.85
N ILE A 214 6.95 -6.94 13.11
CA ILE A 214 6.40 -8.23 12.65
C ILE A 214 6.68 -8.52 11.17
N TRP A 215 7.15 -7.50 10.44
CA TRP A 215 7.55 -7.59 9.03
C TRP A 215 9.02 -7.23 8.90
N ASN A 216 9.65 -7.73 7.84
CA ASN A 216 10.95 -7.26 7.37
C ASN A 216 10.91 -5.75 7.13
N SER A 217 12.05 -5.07 7.18
CA SER A 217 12.12 -3.62 7.00
C SER A 217 11.39 -3.18 5.75
N PHE A 218 10.71 -2.03 5.79
CA PHE A 218 9.99 -1.49 4.63
C PHE A 218 9.72 -0.01 4.81
N VAL A 219 9.29 0.64 3.72
CA VAL A 219 8.80 2.01 3.73
C VAL A 219 7.50 2.08 2.94
N PHE A 220 6.48 2.66 3.55
CA PHE A 220 5.17 2.86 2.93
C PHE A 220 4.69 4.28 3.16
N LEU A 221 4.53 5.02 2.06
CA LEU A 221 4.13 6.42 2.01
C LEU A 221 2.75 6.53 1.34
N ILE A 222 1.85 7.25 1.99
CA ILE A 222 0.60 7.73 1.40
C ILE A 222 0.67 9.25 1.45
N LEU A 223 0.41 9.90 0.32
CA LEU A 223 0.43 11.36 0.17
C LEU A 223 -0.84 11.79 -0.57
N GLU A 224 -1.65 12.59 0.11
CA GLU A 224 -2.84 13.24 -0.42
C GLU A 224 -2.58 14.74 -0.53
N LYS A 225 -2.62 15.29 -1.75
CA LYS A 225 -2.54 16.74 -1.99
C LYS A 225 -3.88 17.23 -2.48
N GLU A 226 -4.30 18.39 -2.00
CA GLU A 226 -5.42 19.10 -2.62
C GLU A 226 -5.01 19.49 -4.04
N SER A 227 -5.83 19.14 -5.03
CA SER A 227 -5.59 19.63 -6.39
C SER A 227 -5.79 21.15 -6.35
N SER A 228 -4.71 21.90 -6.63
CA SER A 228 -4.83 23.32 -6.92
C SER A 228 -5.83 23.45 -8.07
N GLN A 229 -6.98 24.07 -7.81
CA GLN A 229 -7.88 24.47 -8.89
C GLN A 229 -7.06 25.40 -9.80
N THR A 230 -6.78 24.94 -11.01
CA THR A 230 -6.27 25.78 -12.10
C THR A 230 -7.46 26.42 -12.80
#